data_AF-A0A926TLL5-F1
#
_entry.id   AF-A0A926TLL5-F1
#
_cell.length_a   1.000
_cell.length_b   1.000
_cell.length_c   1.000
_cell.angle_alpha   90.00
_cell.angle_beta   90.00
_cell.angle_gamma   90.00
#
_symmetry.space_group_name_H-M   'P 1'
#
loop_
_entity.id
_entity.type
_entity.pdbx_description
1 polymer ?
#
loop_
_entity_poly.entity_id
_entity_poly.type
_entity_poly.pdbx_seq_one_letter_code
_entity_poly.pdbx_strand_id
1 'polypeptide(L)'
;MAKSTPRLRLVPSLDTQGIPEPWNTSLQRLNCPTPRLPLIYPSPPLEPRTTQIAAPALIQQRLDMEEADWRIALYWVVKKKWQPKLKIPLKRAAANLYQPWGELVYRGLELCIECHRLSPSSHTLYRSDAFWYECVMQEAKHISMRAIVANEPTGKSSSVEERYDIIKALKALTNPANPLTSPHFHRLMEVALTLEHQDAFNNRYWKPFLRASSQWTQFTASRSCQETFVEGNKLVQRCGQGRGTITLLRVP
;
A
#
# COMPACT_ATOMS: atom_id res chain seq x y z
N MET A 1 21.04 -26.66 -2.73
CA MET A 1 20.43 -26.11 -3.97
C MET A 1 19.96 -24.69 -3.71
N ALA A 2 20.69 -23.68 -4.20
CA ALA A 2 20.27 -22.28 -4.08
C ALA A 2 19.05 -22.06 -4.99
N LYS A 3 17.86 -21.92 -4.39
CA LYS A 3 16.66 -21.49 -5.12
C LYS A 3 16.97 -20.12 -5.69
N SER A 4 16.98 -20.00 -7.03
CA SER A 4 17.23 -18.73 -7.72
C SER A 4 16.37 -17.64 -7.06
N THR A 5 17.02 -16.60 -6.57
CA THR A 5 16.34 -15.39 -6.07
C THR A 5 15.32 -14.99 -7.13
N PRO A 6 14.03 -14.85 -6.79
CA PRO A 6 13.03 -14.48 -7.78
C PRO A 6 13.48 -13.15 -8.37
N ARG A 7 13.96 -13.17 -9.63
CA ARG A 7 14.24 -11.95 -10.39
C ARG A 7 13.01 -11.08 -10.23
N LEU A 8 13.21 -9.85 -9.76
CA LEU A 8 12.16 -8.83 -9.70
C LEU A 8 11.47 -8.82 -11.06
N ARG A 9 10.32 -9.49 -11.13
CA ARG A 9 9.59 -9.57 -12.38
C ARG A 9 8.99 -8.20 -12.56
N LEU A 10 9.40 -7.52 -13.61
CA LEU A 10 8.74 -6.31 -14.08
C LEU A 10 7.25 -6.64 -14.22
N VAL A 11 6.43 -6.07 -13.33
CA VAL A 11 4.98 -6.16 -13.44
C VAL A 11 4.59 -5.24 -14.60
N PRO A 12 3.99 -5.76 -15.68
CA PRO A 12 3.63 -4.94 -16.84
C PRO A 12 2.64 -3.86 -16.42
N SER A 13 2.72 -2.69 -17.05
CA SER A 13 1.77 -1.60 -16.85
C SER A 13 0.33 -2.12 -16.99
N LEU A 14 -0.53 -1.71 -16.05
CA LEU A 14 -1.96 -2.01 -16.10
C LEU A 14 -2.60 -1.40 -17.35
N ASP A 15 -3.25 -2.24 -18.15
CA ASP A 15 -4.10 -1.79 -19.25
C ASP A 15 -5.44 -1.29 -18.68
N THR A 16 -5.73 -0.01 -18.93
CA THR A 16 -6.94 0.66 -18.47
C THR A 16 -7.97 0.85 -19.59
N GLN A 17 -7.78 0.23 -20.75
CA GLN A 17 -8.73 0.31 -21.86
C GLN A 17 -10.12 -0.20 -21.43
N GLY A 18 -11.16 0.56 -21.75
CA GLY A 18 -12.55 0.25 -21.39
C GLY A 18 -12.94 0.57 -19.95
N ILE A 19 -12.05 1.17 -19.15
CA ILE A 19 -12.42 1.76 -17.86
C ILE A 19 -13.07 3.14 -18.14
N PRO A 20 -14.22 3.47 -17.53
CA PRO A 20 -14.87 4.77 -17.73
C PRO A 20 -14.06 5.93 -17.12
N GLU A 21 -14.22 7.14 -17.66
CA GLU A 21 -13.76 8.35 -16.97
C GLU A 21 -14.65 8.68 -15.76
N PRO A 22 -14.12 9.32 -14.69
CA PRO A 22 -12.73 9.76 -14.50
C PRO A 22 -11.77 8.66 -13.99
N TRP A 23 -12.25 7.41 -13.85
CA TRP A 23 -11.48 6.31 -13.26
C TRP A 23 -10.27 5.89 -14.09
N ASN A 24 -10.39 5.91 -15.43
CA ASN A 24 -9.27 5.61 -16.31
C ASN A 24 -8.09 6.56 -16.06
N THR A 25 -8.33 7.88 -16.10
CA THR A 25 -7.29 8.88 -15.82
C THR A 25 -6.63 8.68 -14.46
N SER A 26 -7.40 8.49 -13.39
CA SER A 26 -6.85 8.32 -12.05
C SER A 26 -6.04 7.02 -11.91
N LEU A 27 -6.49 5.91 -12.50
CA LEU A 27 -5.74 4.65 -12.47
C LEU A 27 -4.46 4.72 -13.31
N GLN A 28 -4.46 5.42 -14.44
CA GLN A 28 -3.23 5.67 -15.21
C GLN A 28 -2.20 6.39 -14.36
N ARG A 29 -2.60 7.44 -13.64
CA ARG A 29 -1.69 8.19 -12.73
C ARG A 29 -1.20 7.36 -11.57
N LEU A 30 -2.04 6.51 -10.97
CA LEU A 30 -1.64 5.59 -9.91
C LEU A 30 -0.69 4.48 -10.40
N ASN A 31 -0.79 4.12 -11.68
CA ASN A 31 0.05 3.12 -12.34
C ASN A 31 1.37 3.71 -12.87
N CYS A 32 1.49 5.04 -12.97
CA CYS A 32 2.74 5.72 -13.31
C CYS A 32 3.80 5.41 -12.25
N PRO A 33 5.01 4.95 -12.66
CA PRO A 33 6.11 4.76 -11.73
C PRO A 33 6.43 6.04 -10.99
N THR A 34 6.72 5.95 -9.68
CA THR A 34 7.25 7.10 -8.96
C THR A 34 8.57 7.55 -9.60
N PRO A 35 8.79 8.87 -9.78
CA PRO A 35 10.07 9.38 -10.25
C PRO A 35 11.21 8.79 -9.42
N ARG A 36 12.26 8.32 -10.09
CA ARG A 36 13.45 7.81 -9.40
C ARG A 36 14.03 8.92 -8.54
N LEU A 37 14.42 8.59 -7.31
CA LEU A 37 15.06 9.57 -6.43
C LEU A 37 16.34 10.06 -7.11
N PRO A 38 16.58 11.38 -7.16
CA PRO A 38 17.89 11.87 -7.55
C PRO A 38 18.92 11.28 -6.58
N LEU A 39 19.97 10.65 -7.11
CA LEU A 39 21.04 10.00 -6.35
C LEU A 39 21.85 10.97 -5.46
N ILE A 40 21.45 12.23 -5.40
CA ILE A 40 22.13 13.32 -4.70
C ILE A 40 21.25 13.74 -3.53
N TYR A 41 21.27 12.98 -2.44
CA TYR A 41 20.88 13.52 -1.14
C TYR A 41 22.09 14.25 -0.58
N PRO A 42 22.03 15.58 -0.34
CA PRO A 42 23.06 16.25 0.45
C PRO A 42 23.07 15.56 1.81
N SER A 43 24.16 14.85 2.10
CA SER A 43 24.32 14.22 3.40
C SER A 43 24.35 15.36 4.44
N PRO A 44 23.45 15.39 5.43
CA PRO A 44 23.63 16.29 6.56
C PRO A 44 25.02 16.01 7.18
N PRO A 45 25.71 17.03 7.72
CA PRO A 45 27.02 16.85 8.33
C PRO A 45 26.93 15.73 9.38
N LEU A 46 27.67 14.65 9.12
CA LEU A 46 27.63 13.40 9.87
C LEU A 46 28.09 13.63 11.30
N GLU A 47 27.19 13.45 12.27
CA GLU A 47 27.62 13.04 13.60
C GLU A 47 28.25 11.63 13.50
N PRO A 48 29.33 11.35 14.26
CA PRO A 48 30.05 10.08 14.20
C PRO A 48 29.29 9.00 14.97
N ARG A 49 28.11 8.61 14.49
CA ARG A 49 27.47 7.35 14.83
C ARG A 49 27.18 6.58 13.55
N THR A 50 27.94 5.51 13.42
CA THR A 50 28.06 4.57 12.32
C THR A 50 26.71 3.96 11.92
N THR A 51 25.93 4.67 11.11
CA THR A 51 24.96 4.04 10.22
C THR A 51 25.50 4.16 8.81
N GLN A 52 26.14 3.08 8.34
CA GLN A 52 26.51 2.91 6.94
C GLN A 52 25.33 3.36 6.09
N ILE A 53 25.55 4.37 5.25
CA ILE A 53 24.58 4.84 4.27
C ILE A 53 24.18 3.59 3.47
N ALA A 54 22.93 3.17 3.62
CA ALA A 54 22.36 2.09 2.83
C ALA A 54 22.67 2.40 1.36
N ALA A 55 23.31 1.46 0.64
CA ALA A 55 23.74 1.69 -0.73
C ALA A 55 22.53 2.18 -1.55
N PRO A 56 22.56 3.37 -2.18
CA PRO A 56 21.39 3.95 -2.86
C PRO A 56 20.73 3.01 -3.87
N ALA A 57 21.51 2.13 -4.49
CA ALA A 57 21.02 1.06 -5.36
C ALA A 57 20.09 0.06 -4.66
N LEU A 58 20.35 -0.31 -3.40
CA LEU A 58 19.51 -1.21 -2.61
C LEU A 58 18.19 -0.55 -2.21
N ILE A 59 18.23 0.74 -1.85
CA ILE A 59 17.02 1.52 -1.58
C ILE A 59 16.17 1.59 -2.84
N GLN A 60 16.76 1.96 -3.98
CA GLN A 60 16.04 2.01 -5.26
C GLN A 60 15.44 0.65 -5.62
N GLN A 61 16.18 -0.44 -5.41
CA GLN A 61 15.64 -1.77 -5.66
C GLN A 61 14.45 -2.09 -4.75
N ARG A 62 14.50 -1.73 -3.46
CA ARG A 62 13.37 -1.90 -2.53
C ARG A 62 12.15 -1.08 -2.97
N LEU A 63 12.36 0.16 -3.43
CA LEU A 63 11.30 0.99 -4.00
C LEU A 63 10.69 0.36 -5.26
N ASP A 64 11.51 -0.22 -6.13
CA ASP A 64 11.02 -0.91 -7.34
C ASP A 64 10.18 -2.15 -6.97
N MET A 65 10.48 -2.86 -5.87
CA MET A 65 9.64 -3.96 -5.38
C MET A 65 8.30 -3.45 -4.86
N GLU A 66 8.32 -2.39 -4.05
CA GLU A 66 7.12 -1.75 -3.50
C GLU A 66 6.19 -1.24 -4.63
N GLU A 67 6.76 -0.62 -5.67
CA GLU A 67 5.98 -0.13 -6.81
C GLU A 67 5.35 -1.28 -7.62
N ALA A 68 6.06 -2.41 -7.77
CA ALA A 68 5.53 -3.61 -8.39
C ALA A 68 4.35 -4.20 -7.58
N ASP A 69 4.52 -4.23 -6.25
CA ASP A 69 3.51 -4.63 -5.28
C ASP A 69 2.24 -3.77 -5.44
N TRP A 70 2.37 -2.44 -5.46
CA TRP A 70 1.22 -1.53 -5.66
C TRP A 70 0.52 -1.76 -6.99
N ARG A 71 1.30 -2.00 -8.06
CA ARG A 71 0.73 -2.30 -9.37
C ARG A 71 -0.11 -3.58 -9.34
N ILE A 72 0.37 -4.64 -8.67
CA ILE A 72 -0.40 -5.89 -8.50
C ILE A 72 -1.72 -5.63 -7.76
N ALA A 73 -1.72 -4.77 -6.74
CA ALA A 73 -2.96 -4.38 -6.05
C ALA A 73 -3.94 -3.67 -7.00
N LEU A 74 -3.47 -2.76 -7.87
CA LEU A 74 -4.32 -2.12 -8.88
C LEU A 74 -4.90 -3.11 -9.91
N TYR A 75 -4.13 -4.14 -10.32
CA TYR A 75 -4.66 -5.23 -11.14
C TYR A 75 -5.85 -5.93 -10.47
N TRP A 76 -5.79 -6.16 -9.16
CA TRP A 76 -6.90 -6.73 -8.40
C TRP A 76 -8.13 -5.82 -8.35
N VAL A 77 -7.92 -4.51 -8.18
CA VAL A 77 -9.00 -3.51 -8.22
C VAL A 77 -9.70 -3.54 -9.58
N VAL A 78 -8.94 -3.44 -10.67
CA VAL A 78 -9.52 -3.44 -12.02
C VAL A 78 -10.23 -4.74 -12.33
N LYS A 79 -9.62 -5.86 -11.94
CA LYS A 79 -10.24 -7.18 -12.08
C LYS A 79 -11.60 -7.24 -11.38
N LYS A 80 -11.71 -6.73 -10.16
CA LYS A 80 -12.95 -6.78 -9.37
C LYS A 80 -14.02 -5.81 -9.88
N LYS A 81 -13.64 -4.60 -10.26
CA LYS A 81 -14.60 -3.53 -10.56
C LYS A 81 -15.05 -3.48 -12.02
N TRP A 82 -14.11 -3.60 -12.97
CA TRP A 82 -14.39 -3.32 -14.39
C TRP A 82 -14.12 -4.51 -15.32
N GLN A 83 -13.11 -5.34 -15.03
CA GLN A 83 -12.69 -6.42 -15.93
C GLN A 83 -12.54 -7.78 -15.21
N PRO A 84 -13.63 -8.51 -14.89
CA PRO A 84 -13.57 -9.79 -14.16
C PRO A 84 -12.66 -10.86 -14.77
N LYS A 85 -12.48 -10.82 -16.10
CA LYS A 85 -11.64 -11.76 -16.85
C LYS A 85 -10.15 -11.35 -16.88
N LEU A 86 -9.78 -10.20 -16.33
CA LEU A 86 -8.39 -9.72 -16.29
C LEU A 86 -7.50 -10.73 -15.56
N LYS A 87 -6.36 -11.06 -16.19
CA LYS A 87 -5.34 -11.94 -15.60
C LYS A 87 -4.37 -11.08 -14.79
N ILE A 88 -4.15 -11.47 -13.53
CA ILE A 88 -3.09 -10.86 -12.71
C ILE A 88 -1.74 -11.35 -13.27
N PRO A 89 -0.74 -10.47 -13.50
CA PRO A 89 0.51 -10.83 -14.18
C PRO A 89 1.49 -11.61 -13.28
N LEU A 90 0.98 -12.60 -12.56
CA LEU A 90 1.71 -13.48 -11.66
C LEU A 90 1.24 -14.92 -11.83
N LYS A 91 2.07 -15.88 -11.42
CA LYS A 91 1.61 -17.27 -11.24
C LYS A 91 0.49 -17.29 -10.19
N ARG A 92 -0.51 -18.13 -10.37
CA ARG A 92 -1.70 -18.21 -9.50
C ARG A 92 -1.38 -18.23 -8.00
N ALA A 93 -0.41 -19.04 -7.58
CA ALA A 93 0.00 -19.11 -6.18
C ALA A 93 0.52 -17.77 -5.64
N ALA A 94 1.35 -17.07 -6.41
CA ALA A 94 1.85 -15.74 -6.05
C ALA A 94 0.73 -14.69 -6.10
N ALA A 95 -0.11 -14.70 -7.15
CA ALA A 95 -1.24 -13.77 -7.25
C ALA A 95 -2.19 -13.86 -6.04
N ASN A 96 -2.46 -15.08 -5.56
CA ASN A 96 -3.31 -15.32 -4.40
C ASN A 96 -2.72 -14.76 -3.09
N LEU A 97 -1.39 -14.65 -2.96
CA LEU A 97 -0.77 -14.01 -1.79
C LEU A 97 -1.09 -12.51 -1.72
N TYR A 98 -1.27 -11.86 -2.86
CA TYR A 98 -1.61 -10.43 -2.95
C TYR A 98 -3.12 -10.17 -2.87
N GLN A 99 -3.95 -11.21 -2.91
CA GLN A 99 -5.40 -11.05 -2.94
C GLN A 99 -5.95 -10.29 -1.71
N PRO A 100 -5.49 -10.54 -0.45
CA PRO A 100 -6.00 -9.79 0.70
C PRO A 100 -5.71 -8.29 0.61
N TRP A 101 -4.53 -7.91 0.11
CA TRP A 101 -4.21 -6.51 -0.11
C TRP A 101 -5.01 -5.90 -1.25
N GLY A 102 -5.16 -6.62 -2.37
CA GLY A 102 -6.02 -6.19 -3.49
C GLY A 102 -7.48 -6.02 -3.07
N GLU A 103 -7.99 -6.86 -2.16
CA GLU A 103 -9.33 -6.70 -1.56
C GLU A 103 -9.41 -5.44 -0.70
N LEU A 104 -8.43 -5.19 0.18
CA LEU A 104 -8.39 -3.96 0.98
C LEU A 104 -8.42 -2.70 0.11
N VAL A 105 -7.57 -2.66 -0.92
CA VAL A 105 -7.49 -1.53 -1.84
C VAL A 105 -8.82 -1.36 -2.61
N TYR A 106 -9.43 -2.45 -3.06
CA TYR A 106 -10.75 -2.44 -3.70
C TYR A 106 -11.86 -1.93 -2.76
N ARG A 107 -11.85 -2.34 -1.48
CA ARG A 107 -12.81 -1.83 -0.49
C ARG A 107 -12.60 -0.35 -0.19
N GLY A 108 -11.35 0.12 -0.19
CA GLY A 108 -11.03 1.54 -0.11
C GLY A 108 -11.65 2.34 -1.28
N LEU A 109 -11.60 1.80 -2.50
CA LEU A 109 -12.28 2.38 -3.66
C LEU A 109 -13.80 2.47 -3.45
N GLU A 110 -14.44 1.38 -3.02
CA GLU A 110 -15.90 1.38 -2.79
C GLU A 110 -16.29 2.38 -1.71
N LEU A 111 -15.46 2.51 -0.67
CA LEU A 111 -15.66 3.49 0.40
C LEU A 111 -15.53 4.92 -0.13
N CYS A 112 -14.53 5.24 -0.95
CA CYS A 112 -14.39 6.55 -1.57
C CYS A 112 -15.60 6.92 -2.44
N ILE A 113 -16.08 5.99 -3.27
CA ILE A 113 -17.27 6.20 -4.11
C ILE A 113 -18.47 6.57 -3.24
N GLU A 114 -18.73 5.76 -2.22
CA GLU A 114 -19.96 5.94 -1.44
C GLU A 114 -19.88 7.14 -0.50
N CYS A 115 -18.72 7.38 0.14
CA CYS A 115 -18.49 8.56 0.96
C CYS A 115 -18.57 9.85 0.15
N HIS A 116 -18.09 9.85 -1.09
CA HIS A 116 -18.24 11.00 -1.99
C HIS A 116 -19.72 11.24 -2.28
N ARG A 117 -20.42 10.21 -2.76
CA ARG A 117 -21.84 10.26 -3.11
C ARG A 117 -22.75 10.76 -1.98
N LEU A 118 -22.50 10.32 -0.75
CA LEU A 118 -23.36 10.58 0.41
C LEU A 118 -23.00 11.86 1.18
N SER A 119 -21.82 12.45 0.95
CA SER A 119 -21.36 13.61 1.70
C SER A 119 -21.22 14.85 0.81
N PRO A 120 -22.14 15.82 0.91
CA PRO A 120 -22.05 17.07 0.16
C PRO A 120 -20.73 17.82 0.39
N SER A 121 -20.20 17.75 1.61
CA SER A 121 -18.92 18.35 1.98
C SER A 121 -17.71 17.75 1.26
N SER A 122 -17.83 16.55 0.71
CA SER A 122 -16.78 15.92 -0.07
C SER A 122 -16.74 16.45 -1.51
N HIS A 123 -17.89 16.86 -2.06
CA HIS A 123 -17.98 17.42 -3.42
C HIS A 123 -17.25 18.76 -3.57
N THR A 124 -17.14 19.54 -2.49
CA THR A 124 -16.44 20.83 -2.50
C THR A 124 -14.92 20.67 -2.51
N LEU A 125 -14.41 19.61 -1.88
CA LEU A 125 -12.98 19.32 -1.78
C LEU A 125 -12.47 18.45 -2.93
N TYR A 126 -13.30 17.51 -3.40
CA TYR A 126 -12.93 16.52 -4.39
C TYR A 126 -13.86 16.58 -5.60
N ARG A 127 -13.29 16.88 -6.75
CA ARG A 127 -14.01 16.96 -8.05
C ARG A 127 -14.69 15.65 -8.47
N SER A 128 -14.23 14.51 -7.97
CA SER A 128 -14.81 13.18 -8.22
C SER A 128 -14.36 12.18 -7.17
N ASP A 129 -15.10 11.08 -7.01
CA ASP A 129 -14.71 9.92 -6.22
C ASP A 129 -13.36 9.32 -6.68
N ALA A 130 -13.14 9.20 -8.00
CA ALA A 130 -11.89 8.71 -8.57
C ALA A 130 -10.69 9.57 -8.17
N PHE A 131 -10.85 10.90 -8.19
CA PHE A 131 -9.79 11.82 -7.78
C PHE A 131 -9.51 11.72 -6.28
N TRP A 132 -10.55 11.60 -5.43
CA TRP A 132 -10.34 11.40 -4.00
C TRP A 132 -9.60 10.09 -3.72
N TYR A 133 -9.99 9.00 -4.38
CA TYR A 133 -9.30 7.73 -4.28
C TYR A 133 -7.84 7.81 -4.76
N GLU A 134 -7.57 8.51 -5.87
CA GLU A 134 -6.20 8.80 -6.33
C GLU A 134 -5.36 9.46 -5.24
N CYS A 135 -5.88 10.51 -4.61
CA CYS A 135 -5.20 11.22 -3.53
C CYS A 135 -4.90 10.31 -2.32
N VAL A 136 -5.89 9.54 -1.84
CA VAL A 136 -5.72 8.61 -0.72
C VAL A 136 -4.64 7.55 -1.02
N MET A 137 -4.65 7.03 -2.24
CA MET A 137 -3.68 6.01 -2.66
C MET A 137 -2.27 6.58 -2.82
N GLN A 138 -2.14 7.83 -3.29
CA GLN A 138 -0.85 8.53 -3.35
C GLN A 138 -0.27 8.79 -1.96
N GLU A 139 -1.09 9.17 -0.98
CA GLU A 139 -0.65 9.30 0.43
C GLU A 139 -0.10 7.97 0.95
N ALA A 140 -0.84 6.87 0.76
CA ALA A 140 -0.43 5.55 1.22
C ALA A 140 0.89 5.08 0.57
N LYS A 141 1.05 5.31 -0.74
CA LYS A 141 2.32 5.08 -1.45
C LYS A 141 3.45 5.93 -0.85
N HIS A 142 3.21 7.22 -0.66
CA HIS A 142 4.22 8.16 -0.17
C HIS A 142 4.70 7.81 1.24
N ILE A 143 3.79 7.44 2.15
CA ILE A 143 4.11 6.97 3.50
C ILE A 143 5.00 5.72 3.44
N SER A 144 4.64 4.75 2.59
CA SER A 144 5.40 3.50 2.42
C SER A 144 6.81 3.77 1.87
N MET A 145 6.93 4.65 0.87
CA MET A 145 8.21 5.05 0.29
C MET A 145 9.10 5.81 1.30
N ARG A 146 8.52 6.71 2.10
CA ARG A 146 9.27 7.43 3.14
C ARG A 146 9.85 6.48 4.18
N ALA A 147 9.08 5.48 4.62
CA ALA A 147 9.58 4.45 5.54
C ALA A 147 10.73 3.64 4.94
N ILE A 148 10.66 3.33 3.63
CA ILE A 148 11.76 2.67 2.90
C ILE A 148 13.02 3.54 2.86
N VAL A 149 12.89 4.83 2.52
CA VAL A 149 14.01 5.77 2.38
C VAL A 149 14.66 6.09 3.72
N ALA A 150 13.86 6.29 4.77
CA ALA A 150 14.35 6.47 6.13
C ALA A 150 15.05 5.20 6.67
N ASN A 151 14.95 4.08 5.93
CA ASN A 151 15.40 2.76 6.31
C ASN A 151 14.95 2.38 7.73
N GLU A 152 13.74 2.81 8.11
CA GLU A 152 13.21 2.54 9.43
C GLU A 152 13.07 1.02 9.57
N PRO A 153 13.79 0.39 10.51
CA PRO A 153 13.58 -1.01 10.83
C PRO A 153 12.31 -1.11 11.68
N THR A 154 11.15 -0.77 11.10
CA THR A 154 9.84 -1.07 11.68
C THR A 154 9.64 -2.57 11.55
N GLY A 155 10.39 -3.33 12.36
CA GLY A 155 10.37 -4.79 12.28
C GLY A 155 8.93 -5.28 12.26
N LYS A 156 8.62 -6.22 11.37
CA LYS A 156 7.30 -6.80 11.12
C LYS A 156 6.29 -6.79 12.28
N SER A 157 6.70 -7.08 13.51
CA SER A 157 5.82 -7.04 14.68
C SER A 157 5.25 -5.64 14.96
N SER A 158 6.07 -4.58 14.91
CA SER A 158 5.63 -3.18 15.10
C SER A 158 4.64 -2.77 14.03
N SER A 159 4.96 -3.03 12.75
CA SER A 159 4.06 -2.67 11.65
C SER A 159 2.75 -3.47 11.64
N VAL A 160 2.75 -4.67 12.20
CA VAL A 160 1.53 -5.46 12.42
C VAL A 160 0.71 -4.92 13.60
N GLU A 161 1.37 -4.57 14.71
CA GLU A 161 0.74 -3.99 15.90
C GLU A 161 0.07 -2.65 15.58
N GLU A 162 0.77 -1.73 14.91
CA GLU A 162 0.23 -0.46 14.44
C GLU A 162 -1.03 -0.64 13.58
N ARG A 163 -1.03 -1.66 12.70
CA ARG A 163 -2.21 -1.98 11.87
C ARG A 163 -3.38 -2.52 12.70
N TYR A 164 -3.11 -3.33 13.73
CA TYR A 164 -4.15 -3.78 14.65
C TYR A 164 -4.74 -2.61 15.44
N ASP A 165 -3.91 -1.68 15.89
CA ASP A 165 -4.35 -0.49 16.62
C ASP A 165 -5.19 0.44 15.76
N ILE A 166 -4.82 0.67 14.49
CA ILE A 166 -5.64 1.38 13.52
C ILE A 166 -7.02 0.72 13.39
N ILE A 167 -7.07 -0.61 13.20
CA ILE A 167 -8.35 -1.32 13.08
C ILE A 167 -9.17 -1.23 14.36
N LYS A 168 -8.53 -1.31 15.53
CA LYS A 168 -9.18 -1.19 16.83
C LYS A 168 -9.79 0.21 17.01
N ALA A 169 -9.04 1.26 16.68
CA ALA A 169 -9.52 2.64 16.71
C ALA A 169 -10.74 2.84 15.77
N LEU A 170 -10.67 2.35 14.53
CA LEU A 170 -11.78 2.45 13.59
C LEU A 170 -13.03 1.69 14.08
N LYS A 171 -12.87 0.51 14.67
CA LYS A 171 -13.98 -0.24 15.29
C LYS A 171 -14.58 0.49 16.51
N ALA A 172 -13.76 1.27 17.21
CA ALA A 172 -14.18 2.16 18.29
C ALA A 172 -14.66 3.53 17.78
N LEU A 173 -14.93 3.65 16.48
CA LEU A 173 -15.40 4.86 15.81
C LEU A 173 -14.49 6.08 16.02
N THR A 174 -13.19 5.84 16.21
CA THR A 174 -12.17 6.88 16.34
C THR A 174 -11.35 6.95 15.06
N ASN A 175 -11.07 8.15 14.56
CA ASN A 175 -10.25 8.34 13.37
C ASN A 175 -8.76 8.25 13.74
N PRO A 176 -8.02 7.21 13.28
CA PRO A 176 -6.60 7.06 13.60
C PRO A 176 -5.68 7.76 12.59
N ALA A 177 -6.23 8.29 11.49
CA ALA A 177 -5.43 8.94 10.46
C ALA A 177 -4.86 10.25 11.01
N ASN A 178 -3.66 10.62 10.56
CA ASN A 178 -3.06 11.88 10.94
C ASN A 178 -3.38 12.92 9.83
N PRO A 179 -4.04 14.04 10.15
CA PRO A 179 -4.44 15.04 9.16
C PRO A 179 -3.27 15.79 8.52
N LEU A 180 -2.08 15.78 9.14
CA LEU A 180 -0.89 16.44 8.60
C LEU A 180 -0.14 15.57 7.59
N THR A 181 -0.16 14.24 7.78
CA THR A 181 0.60 13.30 6.93
C THR A 181 -0.29 12.55 5.93
N SER A 182 -1.57 12.43 6.23
CA SER A 182 -2.58 11.74 5.41
C SER A 182 -3.93 12.49 5.41
N PRO A 183 -3.98 13.78 5.03
CA PRO A 183 -5.21 14.58 5.07
C PRO A 183 -6.39 13.98 4.29
N HIS A 184 -6.14 13.37 3.13
CA HIS A 184 -7.18 12.80 2.28
C HIS A 184 -7.77 11.53 2.87
N PHE A 185 -6.92 10.65 3.41
CA PHE A 185 -7.37 9.47 4.15
C PHE A 185 -8.06 9.85 5.47
N HIS A 186 -7.54 10.85 6.18
CA HIS A 186 -8.19 11.40 7.37
C HIS A 186 -9.60 11.86 7.06
N ARG A 187 -9.78 12.64 5.99
CA ARG A 187 -11.11 13.09 5.57
C ARG A 187 -12.03 11.93 5.19
N LEU A 188 -11.50 10.89 4.54
CA LEU A 188 -12.28 9.70 4.18
C LEU A 188 -12.81 8.99 5.43
N MET A 189 -11.95 8.84 6.44
CA MET A 189 -12.35 8.22 7.72
C MET A 189 -13.34 9.10 8.48
N GLU A 190 -13.18 10.43 8.52
CA GLU A 190 -14.18 11.32 9.11
C GLU A 190 -15.57 11.11 8.49
N VAL A 191 -15.65 11.12 7.16
CA VAL A 191 -16.92 10.95 6.45
C VAL A 191 -17.47 9.53 6.62
N ALA A 192 -16.62 8.50 6.56
CA ALA A 192 -17.07 7.13 6.75
C ALA A 192 -17.63 6.91 8.17
N LEU A 193 -16.99 7.49 9.18
CA LEU A 193 -17.44 7.43 10.58
C LEU A 193 -18.75 8.18 10.80
N THR A 194 -18.96 9.34 10.14
CA THR A 194 -20.25 10.02 10.21
C THR A 194 -21.37 9.26 9.52
N LEU A 195 -21.07 8.45 8.49
CA LEU A 195 -22.06 7.64 7.78
C LEU A 195 -22.28 6.25 8.41
N GLU A 196 -21.44 5.83 9.38
CA GLU A 196 -21.44 4.47 9.93
C GLU A 196 -22.76 4.04 10.57
N HIS A 197 -23.51 4.98 11.15
CA HIS A 197 -24.81 4.71 11.77
C HIS A 197 -25.93 4.41 10.76
N GLN A 198 -25.68 4.57 9.45
CA GLN A 198 -26.64 4.21 8.41
C GLN A 198 -26.50 2.74 8.04
N ASP A 199 -27.51 1.92 8.33
CA ASP A 199 -27.46 0.46 8.14
C ASP A 199 -27.02 0.03 6.74
N ALA A 200 -27.52 0.71 5.70
CA ALA A 200 -27.18 0.40 4.32
C ALA A 200 -25.69 0.65 4.04
N PHE A 201 -25.16 1.78 4.51
CA PHE A 201 -23.75 2.13 4.36
C PHE A 201 -22.86 1.18 5.16
N ASN A 202 -23.22 0.97 6.42
CA ASN A 202 -22.47 0.15 7.36
C ASN A 202 -22.26 -1.27 6.84
N ASN A 203 -23.36 -1.91 6.42
CA ASN A 203 -23.34 -3.31 6.01
C ASN A 203 -22.70 -3.52 4.63
N ARG A 204 -22.81 -2.55 3.72
CA ARG A 204 -22.32 -2.68 2.33
C ARG A 204 -20.89 -2.20 2.13
N TYR A 205 -20.41 -1.23 2.91
CA TYR A 205 -19.11 -0.59 2.66
C TYR A 205 -18.21 -0.60 3.90
N TRP A 206 -18.68 -0.11 5.03
CA TRP A 206 -17.85 0.02 6.25
C TRP A 206 -17.39 -1.32 6.82
N LYS A 207 -18.32 -2.23 7.15
CA LYS A 207 -17.98 -3.57 7.67
C LYS A 207 -17.12 -4.37 6.68
N PRO A 208 -17.43 -4.40 5.36
CA PRO A 208 -16.54 -5.02 4.38
C PRO A 208 -15.13 -4.42 4.34
N PHE A 209 -15.00 -3.09 4.45
CA PHE A 209 -13.69 -2.42 4.54
C PHE A 209 -12.93 -2.87 5.81
N LEU A 210 -13.55 -2.82 6.99
CA LEU A 210 -12.91 -3.27 8.25
C LEU A 210 -12.52 -4.75 8.21
N ARG A 211 -13.33 -5.60 7.56
CA ARG A 211 -13.03 -7.02 7.36
C ARG A 211 -11.81 -7.20 6.46
N ALA A 212 -11.76 -6.50 5.33
CA ALA A 212 -10.61 -6.55 4.42
C ALA A 212 -9.32 -6.05 5.09
N SER A 213 -9.41 -4.96 5.86
CA SER A 213 -8.29 -4.47 6.69
C SER A 213 -7.82 -5.52 7.68
N SER A 214 -8.74 -6.18 8.38
CA SER A 214 -8.40 -7.26 9.32
C SER A 214 -7.75 -8.46 8.63
N GLN A 215 -8.26 -8.88 7.47
CA GLN A 215 -7.69 -9.99 6.70
C GLN A 215 -6.29 -9.68 6.19
N TRP A 216 -6.06 -8.45 5.71
CA TRP A 216 -4.73 -8.01 5.31
C TRP A 216 -3.76 -8.01 6.50
N THR A 217 -4.14 -7.47 7.65
CA THR A 217 -3.29 -7.48 8.86
C THR A 217 -3.00 -8.90 9.36
N GLN A 218 -3.97 -9.82 9.30
CA GLN A 218 -3.74 -11.22 9.62
C GLN A 218 -2.77 -11.88 8.62
N PHE A 219 -2.91 -11.57 7.34
CA PHE A 219 -1.98 -12.04 6.32
C PHE A 219 -0.57 -11.49 6.56
N THR A 220 -0.41 -10.20 6.83
CA THR A 220 0.91 -9.61 7.10
C THR A 220 1.52 -10.22 8.37
N ALA A 221 0.72 -10.50 9.41
CA ALA A 221 1.19 -11.20 10.61
C ALA A 221 1.63 -12.65 10.35
N SER A 222 1.10 -13.30 9.31
CA SER A 222 1.36 -14.71 9.01
C SER A 222 2.83 -15.02 8.69
N ARG A 223 3.22 -16.28 8.85
CA ARG A 223 4.56 -16.77 8.46
C ARG A 223 4.80 -16.73 6.95
N SER A 224 3.74 -16.76 6.15
CA SER A 224 3.80 -16.69 4.69
C SER A 224 4.11 -15.30 4.16
N CYS A 225 3.80 -14.23 4.91
CA CYS A 225 4.16 -12.88 4.49
C CYS A 225 5.66 -12.64 4.73
N GLN A 226 6.33 -12.18 3.69
CA GLN A 226 7.75 -11.85 3.70
C GLN A 226 7.90 -10.34 3.76
N GLU A 227 8.86 -9.86 4.53
CA GLU A 227 9.23 -8.44 4.60
C GLU A 227 10.62 -8.26 4.02
N THR A 228 10.81 -7.24 3.19
CA THR A 228 12.12 -6.92 2.60
C THR A 228 12.60 -5.58 3.13
N PHE A 229 13.84 -5.50 3.60
CA PHE A 229 14.46 -4.28 4.13
C PHE A 229 15.97 -4.23 3.83
N VAL A 230 16.57 -3.06 4.00
CA VAL A 230 18.00 -2.85 3.76
C VAL A 230 18.76 -2.90 5.09
N GLU A 231 19.78 -3.75 5.16
CA GLU A 231 20.63 -3.94 6.34
C GLU A 231 22.10 -3.79 5.91
N GLY A 232 22.69 -2.62 6.19
CA GLY A 232 24.03 -2.26 5.72
C GLY A 232 24.13 -2.31 4.20
N ASN A 233 24.99 -3.17 3.66
CA ASN A 233 25.16 -3.40 2.22
C ASN A 233 24.32 -4.56 1.67
N LYS A 234 23.26 -4.98 2.37
CA LYS A 234 22.41 -6.11 1.97
C LYS A 234 20.95 -5.70 1.84
N LEU A 235 20.29 -6.22 0.81
CA LEU A 235 18.84 -6.33 0.78
C LEU A 235 18.49 -7.68 1.38
N VAL A 236 17.78 -7.67 2.51
CA VAL A 236 17.43 -8.87 3.26
C VAL A 236 15.93 -9.08 3.27
N GLN A 237 15.53 -10.34 3.34
CA GLN A 237 14.15 -10.78 3.43
C GLN A 237 13.93 -11.56 4.73
N ARG A 238 12.90 -11.20 5.49
CA ARG A 238 12.48 -11.89 6.71
C ARG A 238 11.16 -12.61 6.47
N CYS A 239 11.08 -13.87 6.87
CA CYS A 239 9.84 -14.65 6.83
C CYS A 239 9.28 -14.83 8.25
N GLY A 240 7.98 -14.56 8.43
CA GLY A 240 7.33 -14.67 9.75
C GLY A 240 7.86 -13.70 10.81
N GLN A 241 7.56 -13.98 12.08
CA GLN A 241 7.89 -13.13 13.24
C GLN A 241 9.24 -13.48 13.90
N GLY A 242 9.98 -14.46 13.36
CA GLY A 242 11.27 -14.89 13.89
C GLY A 242 12.45 -14.04 13.40
N ARG A 243 13.66 -14.36 13.90
CA ARG A 243 14.92 -13.68 13.52
C ARG A 243 15.53 -14.15 12.19
N GLY A 244 14.97 -15.17 11.54
CA GLY A 244 15.52 -15.72 10.31
C GLY A 244 15.45 -14.73 9.15
N THR A 245 16.61 -14.30 8.65
CA THR A 245 16.75 -13.44 7.46
C THR A 245 17.46 -14.19 6.34
N ILE A 246 17.08 -13.89 5.10
CA ILE A 246 17.71 -14.39 3.87
C ILE A 246 18.25 -13.17 3.13
N THR A 247 19.53 -13.18 2.75
CA THR A 247 20.09 -12.12 1.91
C THR A 247 19.64 -12.33 0.47
N LEU A 248 18.92 -11.34 -0.10
CA LEU A 248 18.48 -11.33 -1.49
C LEU A 248 19.56 -10.76 -2.43
N LEU A 249 20.19 -9.68 -1.99
CA LEU A 249 21.27 -9.00 -2.71
C LEU A 249 22.31 -8.46 -1.72
N ARG A 250 23.57 -8.44 -2.14
CA ARG A 250 24.67 -7.78 -1.43
C ARG A 250 25.45 -6.90 -2.40
N VAL A 251 25.65 -5.64 -2.05
CA VAL A 251 26.57 -4.75 -2.78
C VAL A 251 27.98 -4.97 -2.20
N PRO A 252 29.00 -5.21 -3.05
CA PRO A 252 30.38 -5.43 -2.60
C PRO A 252 30.92 -4.28 -1.75
#